data_AF-A0A3D5EJG8-F1
#
_entry.id   AF-A0A3D5EJG8-F1
#
_cell.length_a   1.000
_cell.length_b   1.000
_cell.length_c   1.000
_cell.angle_alpha   90.00
_cell.angle_beta   90.00
_cell.angle_gamma   90.00
#
_symmetry.space_group_name_H-M   'P 1'
#
loop_
_entity.id
_entity.type
_entity.pdbx_description
1 polymer ?
#
loop_
_entity_poly.entity_id
_entity_poly.type
_entity_poly.pdbx_seq_one_letter_code
_entity_poly.pdbx_strand_id
1 'polypeptide(L)'
;MSNIRTPRFFPDMINFLLARGISQNGEFDVVSGSDLISTFTAGSEAELFDMKPLNKCSWDTHSDSTKRADHVLINIDLQSDSYKQNYIAILNHNLNSAKGKIRVFAGSAATEVDDVDGAGASTGDINWSSVTVTEILNADDINVDADNKSVVIQPAVDGSTIFSFGEQDLRYWGIQFEGSDGDTGATNAKDENFDSTTSLYVSNIMIGEYYDMPMPPSVNAQRSITFDRTKVQESVGGQKYSTMSSWGGESTRGTNQSPFKTGTYNHVVYGGRISYDLKFTHIAHADIHPTNYGAVQYGEDTVVEDVWNITHGNHIPFIFTCDKESTGNTAEGDYIFARFKQNSLVANQIASGVYDINISVTEEF
;
A
#
# COMPACT_ATOMS: atom_id res chain seq x y z
N MET A 1 19.09 -1.06 0.05
CA MET A 1 19.14 -1.94 -1.13
C MET A 1 19.85 -3.23 -0.81
N SER A 2 19.04 -4.16 -0.30
CA SER A 2 19.39 -5.55 -0.03
C SER A 2 19.72 -6.34 -1.30
N ASN A 3 20.21 -7.56 -1.07
CA ASN A 3 20.38 -8.57 -2.12
C ASN A 3 19.00 -9.11 -2.52
N ILE A 4 18.85 -9.52 -3.78
CA ILE A 4 17.62 -10.19 -4.23
C ILE A 4 17.49 -11.51 -3.46
N ARG A 5 16.39 -11.65 -2.70
CA ARG A 5 16.02 -12.87 -1.96
C ARG A 5 14.61 -13.28 -2.39
N THR A 6 13.75 -13.68 -1.46
CA THR A 6 12.36 -14.03 -1.74
C THR A 6 11.54 -12.76 -1.94
N PRO A 7 11.02 -12.49 -3.13
CA PRO A 7 10.25 -11.28 -3.38
C PRO A 7 8.85 -11.38 -2.82
N ARG A 8 8.29 -10.22 -2.50
CA ARG A 8 6.90 -10.06 -2.06
C ARG A 8 6.20 -9.01 -2.92
N PHE A 9 4.96 -9.30 -3.27
CA PHE A 9 4.06 -8.43 -4.03
C PHE A 9 2.95 -7.94 -3.10
N PHE A 10 2.53 -6.69 -3.25
CA PHE A 10 1.37 -6.12 -2.54
C PHE A 10 0.36 -5.55 -3.56
N PRO A 11 -0.45 -6.42 -4.18
CA PRO A 11 -1.51 -6.03 -5.11
C PRO A 11 -2.72 -5.44 -4.39
N ASP A 12 -3.29 -4.37 -4.95
CA ASP A 12 -4.41 -3.66 -4.34
C ASP A 12 -5.78 -4.19 -4.77
N MET A 13 -6.60 -4.56 -3.78
CA MET A 13 -7.94 -5.11 -4.01
C MET A 13 -8.94 -4.03 -4.44
N ILE A 14 -8.81 -2.81 -3.91
CA ILE A 14 -9.73 -1.70 -4.27
C ILE A 14 -9.64 -1.44 -5.77
N ASN A 15 -8.43 -1.27 -6.31
CA ASN A 15 -8.22 -1.01 -7.73
C ASN A 15 -8.61 -2.19 -8.62
N PHE A 16 -8.48 -3.42 -8.13
CA PHE A 16 -9.01 -4.59 -8.83
C PHE A 16 -10.53 -4.51 -9.00
N LEU A 17 -11.26 -4.16 -7.94
CA LEU A 17 -12.71 -3.99 -7.96
C LEU A 17 -13.14 -2.81 -8.85
N LEU A 18 -12.48 -1.66 -8.73
CA LEU A 18 -12.71 -0.48 -9.56
C LEU A 18 -12.51 -0.79 -11.06
N ALA A 19 -11.42 -1.49 -11.41
CA ALA A 19 -11.14 -1.89 -12.79
C ALA A 19 -12.15 -2.90 -13.35
N ARG A 20 -12.89 -3.60 -12.48
CA ARG A 20 -13.98 -4.52 -12.85
C ARG A 20 -15.37 -3.89 -12.84
N GLY A 21 -15.45 -2.57 -12.63
CA GLY A 21 -16.67 -1.80 -12.76
C GLY A 21 -17.47 -1.64 -11.47
N ILE A 22 -16.88 -1.94 -10.31
CA ILE A 22 -17.43 -1.50 -9.03
C ILE A 22 -17.30 0.03 -8.95
N SER A 23 -18.35 0.71 -8.51
CA SER A 23 -18.29 2.16 -8.29
C SER A 23 -17.34 2.48 -7.15
N GLN A 24 -16.77 3.69 -7.21
CA GLN A 24 -15.99 4.20 -6.10
C GLN A 24 -16.92 4.75 -5.02
N ASN A 25 -17.79 5.69 -5.40
CA ASN A 25 -18.76 6.31 -4.50
C ASN A 25 -19.87 5.32 -4.08
N GLY A 26 -19.98 5.09 -2.77
CA GLY A 26 -20.89 4.14 -2.13
C GLY A 26 -20.18 2.90 -1.58
N GLU A 27 -18.96 2.63 -2.05
CA GLU A 27 -18.18 1.45 -1.70
C GLU A 27 -16.82 1.80 -1.07
N PHE A 28 -16.19 2.90 -1.48
CA PHE A 28 -14.90 3.37 -0.98
C PHE A 28 -14.99 4.87 -0.67
N ASP A 29 -15.43 5.20 0.53
CA ASP A 29 -15.95 6.53 0.85
C ASP A 29 -15.21 7.18 2.03
N VAL A 30 -15.05 8.50 1.96
CA VAL A 30 -14.71 9.35 3.10
C VAL A 30 -16.01 9.74 3.79
N VAL A 31 -16.21 9.21 4.99
CA VAL A 31 -17.48 9.31 5.71
C VAL A 31 -17.67 10.72 6.28
N SER A 32 -18.89 11.24 6.21
CA SER A 32 -19.30 12.48 6.85
C SER A 32 -20.09 12.21 8.14
N GLY A 33 -19.84 12.99 9.19
CA GLY A 33 -20.44 12.81 10.51
C GLY A 33 -20.32 14.07 11.36
N SER A 34 -20.74 14.00 12.63
CA SER A 34 -20.66 15.13 13.57
C SER A 34 -19.26 15.44 14.06
N ASP A 35 -18.40 14.43 14.04
CA ASP A 35 -17.03 14.32 14.54
C ASP A 35 -16.07 13.88 13.41
N LEU A 36 -16.53 13.96 12.15
CA LEU A 36 -15.78 13.55 10.98
C LEU A 36 -15.54 14.71 10.01
N ILE A 37 -14.32 14.79 9.51
CA ILE A 37 -13.85 15.77 8.54
C ILE A 37 -13.86 15.13 7.15
N SER A 38 -14.96 15.31 6.42
CA SER A 38 -15.11 14.79 5.04
C SER A 38 -14.76 15.80 3.95
N THR A 39 -14.55 17.08 4.30
CA THR A 39 -14.28 18.13 3.31
C THR A 39 -12.78 18.25 3.04
N PHE A 40 -12.39 17.96 1.80
CA PHE A 40 -11.03 18.13 1.32
C PHE A 40 -10.64 19.61 1.20
N THR A 41 -9.45 19.96 1.68
CA THR A 41 -8.78 21.22 1.37
C THR A 41 -8.08 21.16 0.02
N ALA A 42 -7.54 19.99 -0.33
CA ALA A 42 -7.00 19.66 -1.64
C ALA A 42 -7.21 18.17 -1.94
N GLY A 43 -7.30 17.84 -3.22
CA GLY A 43 -7.57 16.48 -3.68
C GLY A 43 -9.05 16.11 -3.67
N SER A 44 -9.33 14.83 -3.78
CA SER A 44 -10.67 14.25 -3.84
C SER A 44 -10.64 12.79 -3.37
N GLU A 45 -11.79 12.27 -2.99
CA GLU A 45 -11.95 10.89 -2.55
C GLU A 45 -11.44 9.87 -3.57
N ALA A 46 -11.73 10.06 -4.86
CA ALA A 46 -11.23 9.20 -5.93
C ALA A 46 -9.68 9.20 -6.03
N GLU A 47 -9.02 10.30 -5.67
CA GLU A 47 -7.56 10.40 -5.70
C GLU A 47 -6.90 9.59 -4.57
N LEU A 48 -7.62 9.26 -3.49
CA LEU A 48 -7.11 8.34 -2.46
C LEU A 48 -6.89 6.92 -2.99
N PHE A 49 -7.56 6.56 -4.09
CA PHE A 49 -7.55 5.20 -4.65
C PHE A 49 -7.03 5.15 -6.09
N ASP A 50 -6.44 6.23 -6.61
CA ASP A 50 -6.06 6.34 -8.03
C ASP A 50 -4.70 5.72 -8.40
N MET A 51 -4.02 5.09 -7.43
CA MET A 51 -2.67 4.51 -7.55
C MET A 51 -1.59 5.51 -8.00
N LYS A 52 -1.78 6.79 -7.69
CA LYS A 52 -0.76 7.82 -7.84
C LYS A 52 -0.41 8.36 -6.45
N PRO A 53 0.50 7.69 -5.73
CA PRO A 53 0.92 8.09 -4.39
C PRO A 53 1.54 9.50 -4.28
N LEU A 54 1.72 10.24 -5.38
CA LEU A 54 2.15 11.63 -5.37
C LEU A 54 0.99 12.64 -5.36
N ASN A 55 -0.25 12.20 -5.64
CA ASN A 55 -1.45 13.03 -5.57
C ASN A 55 -1.87 13.18 -4.11
N LYS A 56 -1.75 14.37 -3.54
CA LYS A 56 -2.03 14.61 -2.11
C LYS A 56 -3.49 14.98 -1.90
N CYS A 57 -4.15 14.25 -1.02
CA CYS A 57 -5.45 14.61 -0.46
C CYS A 57 -5.25 15.15 0.96
N SER A 58 -5.80 16.33 1.26
CA SER A 58 -5.57 16.99 2.54
C SER A 58 -6.85 17.49 3.18
N TRP A 59 -6.83 17.56 4.50
CA TRP A 59 -7.93 18.02 5.33
C TRP A 59 -7.48 19.13 6.26
N ASP A 60 -8.40 20.01 6.62
CA ASP A 60 -8.13 21.03 7.62
C ASP A 60 -8.35 20.45 9.01
N THR A 61 -7.30 19.88 9.60
CA THR A 61 -7.34 19.27 10.95
C THR A 61 -6.78 20.17 12.04
N HIS A 62 -6.22 21.35 11.73
CA HIS A 62 -5.47 22.15 12.71
C HIS A 62 -6.13 23.50 13.07
N SER A 63 -6.98 24.05 12.19
CA SER A 63 -7.35 25.47 12.25
C SER A 63 -8.18 25.90 13.45
N ASP A 64 -8.88 24.97 14.12
CA ASP A 64 -9.62 25.23 15.35
C ASP A 64 -9.65 24.00 16.27
N SER A 65 -10.15 24.18 17.50
CA SER A 65 -10.16 23.12 18.52
C SER A 65 -11.11 21.97 18.23
N THR A 66 -12.16 22.20 17.44
CA THR A 66 -13.12 21.16 17.07
C THR A 66 -12.50 20.27 16.01
N LYS A 67 -11.97 20.88 14.93
CA LYS A 67 -11.28 20.14 13.85
C LYS A 67 -10.07 19.36 14.32
N ARG A 68 -9.39 19.83 15.37
CA ARG A 68 -8.31 19.06 15.98
C ARG A 68 -8.81 17.80 16.68
N ALA A 69 -10.00 17.84 17.27
CA ALA A 69 -10.61 16.71 17.96
C ALA A 69 -11.38 15.76 17.01
N ASP A 70 -11.83 16.26 15.86
CA ASP A 70 -12.52 15.46 14.85
C ASP A 70 -11.55 14.53 14.07
N HIS A 71 -12.10 13.60 13.29
CA HIS A 71 -11.33 12.52 12.63
C HIS A 71 -11.59 12.45 11.12
N VAL A 72 -10.73 11.75 10.38
CA VAL A 72 -10.99 11.42 8.97
C VAL A 72 -11.26 9.93 8.88
N LEU A 73 -12.47 9.53 8.51
CA LEU A 73 -12.87 8.14 8.40
C LEU A 73 -13.02 7.71 6.94
N ILE A 74 -12.40 6.58 6.60
CA ILE A 74 -12.51 5.91 5.31
C ILE A 74 -13.20 4.56 5.51
N ASN A 75 -14.32 4.35 4.82
CA ASN A 75 -15.01 3.07 4.76
C ASN A 75 -14.73 2.37 3.44
N ILE A 76 -14.52 1.05 3.51
CA ILE A 76 -14.21 0.19 2.37
C ILE A 76 -15.16 -1.01 2.40
N ASP A 77 -15.85 -1.24 1.29
CA ASP A 77 -16.66 -2.42 1.00
C ASP A 77 -16.02 -3.24 -0.12
N LEU A 78 -15.45 -4.39 0.24
CA LEU A 78 -14.78 -5.31 -0.70
C LEU A 78 -15.75 -6.19 -1.52
N GLN A 79 -17.06 -5.93 -1.45
CA GLN A 79 -18.15 -6.60 -2.16
C GLN A 79 -18.41 -8.06 -1.76
N SER A 80 -17.45 -8.73 -1.14
CA SER A 80 -17.53 -10.13 -0.75
C SER A 80 -16.76 -10.37 0.54
N ASP A 81 -17.27 -11.29 1.37
CA ASP A 81 -16.63 -11.84 2.57
C ASP A 81 -15.75 -13.07 2.24
N SER A 82 -15.42 -13.24 0.95
CA SER A 82 -14.52 -14.31 0.50
C SER A 82 -13.15 -13.78 0.08
N TYR A 83 -13.01 -12.47 -0.16
CA TYR A 83 -11.70 -11.91 -0.44
C TYR A 83 -10.87 -11.89 0.83
N LYS A 84 -9.63 -12.33 0.74
CA LYS A 84 -8.68 -12.29 1.85
C LYS A 84 -7.91 -10.98 1.87
N GLN A 85 -7.63 -10.46 3.07
CA GLN A 85 -6.77 -9.31 3.30
C GLN A 85 -5.76 -9.64 4.39
N ASN A 86 -4.53 -9.19 4.19
CA ASN A 86 -3.45 -9.41 5.16
C ASN A 86 -2.49 -8.20 5.25
N TYR A 87 -2.78 -7.10 4.55
CA TYR A 87 -2.04 -5.85 4.69
C TYR A 87 -2.88 -4.62 4.38
N ILE A 88 -2.47 -3.49 4.95
CA ILE A 88 -2.89 -2.15 4.57
C ILE A 88 -1.64 -1.31 4.34
N ALA A 89 -1.66 -0.47 3.30
CA ALA A 89 -0.61 0.49 3.02
C ALA A 89 -1.21 1.91 2.89
N ILE A 90 -0.66 2.84 3.65
CA ILE A 90 -0.96 4.26 3.57
C ILE A 90 0.27 4.95 2.97
N LEU A 91 0.15 5.43 1.75
CA LEU A 91 1.27 6.00 0.99
C LEU A 91 1.29 7.52 1.08
N ASN A 92 2.49 8.07 1.26
CA ASN A 92 2.78 9.50 1.25
C ASN A 92 1.80 10.32 2.13
N HIS A 93 1.96 10.18 3.43
CA HIS A 93 1.27 10.91 4.49
C HIS A 93 2.24 11.74 5.34
N ASN A 94 1.69 12.70 6.08
CA ASN A 94 2.43 13.47 7.10
C ASN A 94 1.94 13.21 8.54
N LEU A 95 1.45 12.00 8.83
CA LEU A 95 0.93 11.63 10.14
C LEU A 95 1.85 12.02 11.32
N ASN A 96 3.17 11.85 11.22
CA ASN A 96 4.06 12.22 12.32
C ASN A 96 4.09 13.75 12.54
N SER A 97 4.22 14.55 11.49
CA SER A 97 4.18 16.02 11.57
C SER A 97 2.81 16.57 11.97
N ALA A 98 1.72 15.92 11.54
CA ALA A 98 0.35 16.29 11.89
C ALA A 98 -0.07 15.79 13.29
N LYS A 99 0.81 15.08 14.01
CA LYS A 99 0.48 14.39 15.28
C LYS A 99 -0.77 13.53 15.10
N GLY A 100 -0.70 12.58 14.17
CA GLY A 100 -1.80 11.68 13.83
C GLY A 100 -1.39 10.21 13.90
N LYS A 101 -2.40 9.36 14.03
CA LYS A 101 -2.30 7.90 14.05
C LYS A 101 -3.43 7.28 13.23
N ILE A 102 -3.30 6.00 12.93
CA ILE A 102 -4.23 5.22 12.10
C ILE A 102 -4.93 4.21 13.01
N ARG A 103 -6.25 4.26 13.09
CA ARG A 103 -7.08 3.25 13.74
C ARG A 103 -7.78 2.40 12.69
N VAL A 104 -7.81 1.09 12.90
CA VAL A 104 -8.44 0.15 11.97
C VAL A 104 -9.42 -0.77 12.69
N PHE A 105 -10.58 -0.94 12.08
CA PHE A 105 -11.61 -1.91 12.43
C PHE A 105 -12.06 -2.65 11.17
N ALA A 106 -12.44 -3.91 11.32
CA ALA A 106 -13.01 -4.71 10.25
C ALA A 106 -14.24 -5.46 10.77
N GLY A 107 -15.31 -5.45 9.98
CA GLY A 107 -16.61 -5.95 10.40
C GLY A 107 -17.38 -6.67 9.30
N SER A 108 -18.48 -7.28 9.72
CA SER A 108 -19.36 -8.08 8.86
C SER A 108 -20.56 -7.28 8.32
N ALA A 109 -20.81 -6.09 8.85
CA ALA A 109 -21.84 -5.16 8.36
C ALA A 109 -21.29 -3.74 8.09
N ALA A 110 -21.85 -3.09 7.06
CA ALA A 110 -21.45 -1.75 6.65
C ALA A 110 -21.59 -0.69 7.76
N THR A 111 -22.61 -0.81 8.62
CA THR A 111 -22.85 0.16 9.69
C THR A 111 -21.90 0.01 10.89
N GLU A 112 -21.19 -1.12 10.98
CA GLU A 112 -20.26 -1.36 12.09
C GLU A 112 -18.94 -0.61 11.87
N VAL A 113 -18.55 -0.39 10.61
CA VAL A 113 -17.30 0.33 10.27
C VAL A 113 -17.43 1.85 10.32
N ASP A 114 -18.65 2.38 10.44
CA ASP A 114 -18.89 3.80 10.74
C ASP A 114 -18.37 4.22 12.13
N ASP A 115 -18.10 3.24 13.00
CA ASP A 115 -17.56 3.40 14.34
C ASP A 115 -16.32 2.51 14.51
N VAL A 116 -15.15 3.07 14.17
CA VAL A 116 -13.88 2.32 14.13
C VAL A 116 -13.39 1.94 15.54
N ASP A 117 -13.96 2.50 16.59
CA ASP A 117 -13.76 1.99 17.95
C ASP A 117 -14.43 0.63 18.18
N GLY A 118 -15.31 0.22 17.27
CA GLY A 118 -16.03 -1.03 17.32
C GLY A 118 -17.13 -1.02 18.39
N ALA A 119 -17.70 0.12 18.81
CA ALA A 119 -18.80 0.07 19.78
C ALA A 119 -20.01 -0.71 19.22
N GLY A 120 -20.19 -0.69 17.89
CA GLY A 120 -21.14 -1.52 17.15
C GLY A 120 -20.75 -2.99 16.92
N ALA A 121 -19.52 -3.41 17.26
CA ALA A 121 -18.99 -4.71 16.87
C ALA A 121 -19.78 -5.91 17.43
N SER A 122 -19.99 -6.90 16.57
CA SER A 122 -20.65 -8.17 16.80
C SER A 122 -19.66 -9.32 17.00
N THR A 123 -20.15 -10.53 17.26
CA THR A 123 -19.28 -11.72 17.47
C THR A 123 -18.60 -12.21 16.19
N GLY A 124 -19.07 -11.78 15.01
CA GLY A 124 -18.48 -12.14 13.72
C GLY A 124 -17.37 -11.20 13.24
N ASP A 125 -17.11 -10.12 13.97
CA ASP A 125 -16.15 -9.09 13.56
C ASP A 125 -14.75 -9.39 14.08
N ILE A 126 -13.78 -8.58 13.65
CA ILE A 126 -12.39 -8.81 14.00
C ILE A 126 -12.14 -8.73 15.51
N ASN A 127 -11.29 -9.63 16.00
CA ASN A 127 -10.73 -9.56 17.34
C ASN A 127 -9.21 -9.47 17.23
N TRP A 128 -8.68 -8.25 17.34
CA TRP A 128 -7.26 -7.97 17.15
C TRP A 128 -6.36 -8.63 18.19
N SER A 129 -6.87 -9.06 19.36
CA SER A 129 -6.06 -9.83 20.31
C SER A 129 -5.70 -11.23 19.81
N SER A 130 -6.45 -11.73 18.83
CA SER A 130 -6.21 -13.02 18.17
C SER A 130 -5.44 -12.88 16.85
N VAL A 131 -5.18 -11.66 16.40
CA VAL A 131 -4.53 -11.35 15.13
C VAL A 131 -3.18 -10.69 15.38
N THR A 132 -2.11 -11.30 14.89
CA THR A 132 -0.77 -10.70 15.01
C THR A 132 -0.59 -9.62 13.95
N VAL A 133 -0.55 -8.36 14.35
CA VAL A 133 -0.20 -7.24 13.49
C VAL A 133 1.31 -7.02 13.54
N THR A 134 1.93 -6.85 12.37
CA THR A 134 3.39 -6.77 12.21
C THR A 134 3.75 -5.55 11.38
N GLU A 135 4.78 -4.83 11.81
CA GLU A 135 5.39 -3.76 11.03
C GLU A 135 6.04 -4.32 9.76
N ILE A 136 5.69 -3.72 8.61
CA ILE A 136 6.44 -3.91 7.36
C ILE A 136 7.30 -2.68 7.08
N LEU A 137 6.72 -1.48 7.18
CA LEU A 137 7.41 -0.22 6.95
C LEU A 137 6.77 0.91 7.79
N ASN A 138 7.56 1.60 8.62
CA ASN A 138 7.17 2.84 9.32
C ASN A 138 5.84 2.68 10.11
N ALA A 139 5.64 1.51 10.72
CA ALA A 139 4.50 1.20 11.57
C ALA A 139 5.04 0.85 12.97
N ASP A 140 5.83 1.76 13.53
CA ASP A 140 6.68 1.50 14.71
C ASP A 140 5.88 1.16 15.97
N ASP A 141 4.82 1.94 16.24
CA ASP A 141 3.97 1.75 17.39
C ASP A 141 2.66 1.09 16.94
N ILE A 142 2.48 -0.18 17.30
CA ILE A 142 1.26 -0.95 17.05
C ILE A 142 0.67 -1.33 18.40
N ASN A 143 -0.58 -0.93 18.64
CA ASN A 143 -1.27 -1.26 19.87
C ASN A 143 -2.72 -1.70 19.59
N VAL A 144 -3.11 -2.81 20.22
CA VAL A 144 -4.48 -3.28 20.20
C VAL A 144 -5.24 -2.61 21.33
N ASP A 145 -6.42 -2.07 21.04
CA ASP A 145 -7.24 -1.40 22.04
C ASP A 145 -7.67 -2.38 23.16
N ALA A 146 -8.00 -1.87 24.34
CA ALA A 146 -8.29 -2.69 25.52
C ALA A 146 -9.51 -3.62 25.35
N ASP A 147 -10.46 -3.24 24.48
CA ASP A 147 -11.61 -4.07 24.12
C ASP A 147 -11.31 -5.06 22.97
N ASN A 148 -10.12 -4.98 22.39
CA ASN A 148 -9.59 -5.79 21.28
C ASN A 148 -10.32 -5.62 19.95
N LYS A 149 -11.13 -4.56 19.82
CA LYS A 149 -11.96 -4.35 18.64
C LYS A 149 -11.26 -3.57 17.56
N SER A 150 -10.35 -2.67 17.95
CA SER A 150 -9.55 -1.90 17.00
C SER A 150 -8.06 -2.06 17.26
N VAL A 151 -7.27 -1.77 16.23
CA VAL A 151 -5.82 -1.64 16.32
C VAL A 151 -5.43 -0.23 15.92
N VAL A 152 -4.46 0.34 16.64
CA VAL A 152 -3.90 1.66 16.40
C VAL A 152 -2.45 1.50 15.95
N ILE A 153 -2.12 2.15 14.84
CA ILE A 153 -0.79 2.21 14.24
C ILE A 153 -0.34 3.67 14.24
N GLN A 154 0.80 3.94 14.85
CA GLN A 154 1.43 5.26 14.83
C GLN A 154 2.79 5.18 14.12
N PRO A 155 2.94 5.86 12.97
CA PRO A 155 4.21 5.97 12.26
C PRO A 155 5.22 6.86 13.02
N ALA A 156 6.52 6.50 13.03
CA ALA A 156 7.53 7.36 13.65
C ALA A 156 7.98 8.53 12.75
N VAL A 157 7.81 8.43 11.44
CA VAL A 157 8.15 9.49 10.48
C VAL A 157 7.05 9.75 9.47
N ASP A 158 7.06 10.94 8.86
CA ASP A 158 6.26 11.19 7.66
C ASP A 158 6.78 10.30 6.52
N GLY A 159 5.92 9.88 5.60
CA GLY A 159 6.31 8.99 4.51
C GLY A 159 5.20 8.04 4.12
N SER A 160 5.52 6.75 4.01
CA SER A 160 4.50 5.72 3.81
C SER A 160 4.58 4.69 4.91
N THR A 161 3.43 4.16 5.28
CA THR A 161 3.26 3.17 6.32
C THR A 161 2.68 1.91 5.70
N ILE A 162 3.30 0.76 5.97
CA ILE A 162 2.80 -0.55 5.56
C ILE A 162 2.84 -1.44 6.80
N PHE A 163 1.73 -2.10 7.09
CA PHE A 163 1.65 -3.12 8.14
C PHE A 163 0.88 -4.32 7.62
N SER A 164 1.23 -5.49 8.13
CA SER A 164 0.56 -6.74 7.82
C SER A 164 -0.14 -7.31 9.04
N PHE A 165 -1.10 -8.18 8.81
CA PHE A 165 -1.84 -8.88 9.85
C PHE A 165 -2.16 -10.30 9.39
N GLY A 166 -2.60 -11.16 10.31
CA GLY A 166 -3.08 -12.50 9.95
C GLY A 166 -4.29 -12.39 9.02
N GLU A 167 -4.35 -13.24 7.99
CA GLU A 167 -5.38 -13.24 6.96
C GLU A 167 -6.81 -13.10 7.53
N GLN A 168 -7.57 -12.16 6.99
CA GLN A 168 -8.98 -11.91 7.33
C GLN A 168 -9.83 -11.95 6.06
N ASP A 169 -11.06 -12.43 6.16
CA ASP A 169 -12.05 -12.52 5.08
C ASP A 169 -13.23 -11.54 5.27
N LEU A 170 -13.04 -10.52 6.11
CA LEU A 170 -14.07 -9.53 6.42
C LEU A 170 -14.31 -8.58 5.24
N ARG A 171 -15.59 -8.35 4.94
CA ARG A 171 -16.01 -7.54 3.80
C ARG A 171 -15.82 -6.04 4.02
N TYR A 172 -16.09 -5.56 5.24
CA TYR A 172 -16.12 -4.13 5.54
C TYR A 172 -14.91 -3.74 6.39
N TRP A 173 -14.24 -2.65 5.99
CA TRP A 173 -13.09 -2.10 6.69
C TRP A 173 -13.27 -0.61 6.95
N GLY A 174 -13.02 -0.20 8.19
CA GLY A 174 -12.96 1.19 8.62
C GLY A 174 -11.51 1.58 8.92
N ILE A 175 -11.02 2.62 8.26
CA ILE A 175 -9.69 3.20 8.49
C ILE A 175 -9.90 4.65 8.93
N GLN A 176 -9.61 4.93 10.19
CA GLN A 176 -9.73 6.26 10.78
C GLN A 176 -8.35 6.87 10.99
N PHE A 177 -8.17 8.09 10.51
CA PHE A 177 -7.06 8.96 10.93
C PHE A 177 -7.55 9.84 12.06
N GLU A 178 -6.88 9.74 13.20
CA GLU A 178 -7.19 10.49 14.43
C GLU A 178 -5.92 11.14 14.98
N GLY A 179 -6.08 12.11 15.88
CA GLY A 179 -4.96 12.81 16.48
C GLY A 179 -4.13 11.94 17.42
N SER A 180 -2.92 12.42 17.74
CA SER A 180 -1.95 11.77 18.63
C SER A 180 -1.23 12.75 19.57
N ASP A 181 -1.70 14.01 19.68
CA ASP A 181 -1.00 15.10 20.37
C ASP A 181 -1.01 14.97 21.91
N GLY A 182 -1.68 13.96 22.47
CA GLY A 182 -1.60 13.63 23.89
C GLY A 182 -0.27 12.95 24.29
N ASP A 183 0.59 12.65 23.32
CA ASP A 183 1.90 11.98 23.47
C ASP A 183 1.82 10.65 24.26
N THR A 184 0.64 10.00 24.28
CA THR A 184 0.50 8.64 24.84
C THR A 184 0.99 7.56 23.87
N GLY A 185 1.40 7.95 22.65
CA GLY A 185 1.74 7.02 21.57
C GLY A 185 0.49 6.27 21.09
N ALA A 186 0.67 5.10 20.48
CA ALA A 186 -0.45 4.19 20.21
C ALA A 186 -1.13 3.64 21.50
N THR A 187 -0.61 3.96 22.70
CA THR A 187 -0.87 3.31 24.00
C THR A 187 -2.22 3.65 24.68
N ASN A 188 -3.31 3.79 23.92
CA ASN A 188 -4.68 4.03 24.40
C ASN A 188 -5.00 5.47 24.84
N ALA A 189 -5.20 6.33 23.86
CA ALA A 189 -6.12 7.44 24.01
C ALA A 189 -6.95 7.52 22.72
N LYS A 190 -8.22 7.17 22.84
CA LYS A 190 -9.24 7.44 21.82
C LYS A 190 -9.38 8.96 21.70
N ASP A 191 -9.69 9.43 20.49
CA ASP A 191 -10.10 10.81 20.25
C ASP A 191 -9.09 11.88 20.73
N GLU A 192 -7.79 11.62 20.50
CA GLU A 192 -6.76 12.63 20.73
C GLU A 192 -6.79 13.72 19.64
N ASN A 193 -6.16 14.86 19.96
CA ASN A 193 -6.13 15.99 19.05
C ASN A 193 -5.02 15.87 17.99
N PHE A 194 -5.27 16.36 16.79
CA PHE A 194 -4.24 16.66 15.79
C PHE A 194 -3.40 17.88 16.21
N ASP A 195 -2.24 18.04 15.55
CA ASP A 195 -1.34 19.18 15.76
C ASP A 195 -2.04 20.54 15.56
N SER A 196 -1.56 21.55 16.28
CA SER A 196 -2.10 22.92 16.23
C SER A 196 -1.63 23.75 15.03
N THR A 197 -0.65 23.27 14.26
CA THR A 197 -0.01 24.02 13.18
C THR A 197 0.00 23.30 11.84
N THR A 198 -0.18 21.97 11.84
CA THR A 198 0.01 21.11 10.67
C THR A 198 -1.25 20.30 10.38
N SER A 199 -1.82 20.53 9.21
CA SER A 199 -2.94 19.75 8.67
C SER A 199 -2.52 18.37 8.19
N LEU A 200 -3.39 17.38 8.34
CA LEU A 200 -3.23 16.04 7.76
C LEU A 200 -3.33 16.06 6.23
N TYR A 201 -2.46 15.29 5.59
CA TYR A 201 -2.64 14.79 4.24
C TYR A 201 -2.26 13.31 4.13
N VAL A 202 -2.90 12.65 3.17
CA VAL A 202 -2.66 11.27 2.75
C VAL A 202 -2.79 11.22 1.23
N SER A 203 -2.00 10.39 0.55
CA SER A 203 -2.06 10.33 -0.91
C SER A 203 -2.78 9.11 -1.45
N ASN A 204 -2.36 7.90 -1.07
CA ASN A 204 -2.97 6.68 -1.59
C ASN A 204 -3.12 5.63 -0.50
N ILE A 205 -4.28 4.98 -0.48
CA ILE A 205 -4.63 3.91 0.44
C ILE A 205 -4.75 2.62 -0.37
N MET A 206 -4.08 1.57 0.09
CA MET A 206 -4.17 0.23 -0.49
C MET A 206 -4.52 -0.78 0.60
N ILE A 207 -5.31 -1.77 0.23
CA ILE A 207 -5.64 -2.94 1.06
C ILE A 207 -5.72 -4.17 0.17
N GLY A 208 -5.24 -5.30 0.66
CA GLY A 208 -5.30 -6.53 -0.09
C GLY A 208 -4.56 -7.67 0.57
N GLU A 209 -4.24 -8.65 -0.26
CA GLU A 209 -3.44 -9.82 0.09
C GLU A 209 -2.05 -9.72 -0.53
N TYR A 210 -1.01 -9.65 0.29
CA TYR A 210 0.35 -9.76 -0.22
C TYR A 210 0.67 -11.20 -0.57
N TYR A 211 1.47 -11.38 -1.62
CA TYR A 211 1.92 -12.70 -2.07
C TYR A 211 3.43 -12.82 -1.91
N ASP A 212 3.87 -13.85 -1.20
CA ASP A 212 5.26 -14.27 -1.11
C ASP A 212 5.56 -15.31 -2.17
N MET A 213 6.63 -15.11 -2.95
CA MET A 213 7.10 -16.21 -3.80
C MET A 213 7.48 -17.43 -2.93
N PRO A 214 7.14 -18.66 -3.34
CA PRO A 214 7.42 -19.87 -2.55
C PRO A 214 8.92 -20.13 -2.38
N MET A 215 9.75 -19.53 -3.24
CA MET A 215 11.20 -19.64 -3.21
C MET A 215 11.88 -18.39 -3.78
N PRO A 216 13.15 -18.12 -3.43
CA PRO A 216 13.91 -17.06 -4.07
C PRO A 216 14.15 -17.35 -5.57
N PRO A 217 14.42 -16.31 -6.38
CA PRO A 217 14.78 -16.45 -7.78
C PRO A 217 16.02 -17.35 -7.93
N SER A 218 16.00 -18.17 -8.97
CA SER A 218 17.09 -19.05 -9.36
C SER A 218 18.24 -18.27 -10.02
N VAL A 219 19.20 -18.99 -10.61
CA VAL A 219 20.36 -18.40 -11.31
C VAL A 219 19.97 -17.28 -12.29
N ASN A 220 20.79 -16.22 -12.33
CA ASN A 220 20.64 -15.03 -13.18
C ASN A 220 19.51 -14.05 -12.82
N ALA A 221 19.17 -13.89 -11.54
CA ALA A 221 18.39 -12.74 -11.10
C ALA A 221 19.13 -11.44 -11.44
N GLN A 222 18.47 -10.53 -12.15
CA GLN A 222 19.07 -9.28 -12.62
C GLN A 222 18.36 -8.07 -12.01
N ARG A 223 19.15 -7.13 -11.48
CA ARG A 223 18.72 -5.76 -11.16
C ARG A 223 19.35 -4.81 -12.16
N SER A 224 18.54 -3.93 -12.75
CA SER A 224 19.00 -2.88 -13.67
C SER A 224 18.51 -1.51 -13.25
N ILE A 225 19.25 -0.47 -13.64
CA ILE A 225 18.89 0.95 -13.44
C ILE A 225 18.89 1.58 -14.84
N THR A 226 17.75 2.13 -15.27
CA THR A 226 17.55 2.58 -16.65
C THR A 226 17.11 4.05 -16.73
N PHE A 227 17.76 4.81 -17.62
CA PHE A 227 17.39 6.20 -17.96
C PHE A 227 16.64 6.27 -19.30
N ASP A 228 15.52 5.55 -19.38
CA ASP A 228 14.79 5.31 -20.63
C ASP A 228 14.00 6.52 -21.15
N ARG A 229 13.66 7.47 -20.28
CA ARG A 229 12.96 8.71 -20.66
C ARG A 229 13.91 9.89 -20.95
N THR A 230 15.09 9.59 -21.50
CA THR A 230 16.08 10.61 -21.91
C THR A 230 16.01 10.87 -23.41
N LYS A 231 15.75 12.13 -23.80
CA LYS A 231 15.76 12.56 -25.21
C LYS A 231 16.96 13.47 -25.45
N VAL A 232 17.91 13.01 -26.27
CA VAL A 232 19.06 13.80 -26.73
C VAL A 232 18.78 14.31 -28.14
N GLN A 233 18.79 15.62 -28.33
CA GLN A 233 18.57 16.30 -29.61
C GLN A 233 19.85 17.02 -30.04
N GLU A 234 20.07 17.11 -31.35
CA GLU A 234 21.21 17.81 -31.94
C GLU A 234 20.72 19.04 -32.70
N SER A 235 21.35 20.19 -32.44
CA SER A 235 21.06 21.43 -33.15
C SER A 235 21.60 21.37 -34.58
N VAL A 236 21.10 22.24 -35.46
CA VAL A 236 21.58 22.37 -36.84
C VAL A 236 23.09 22.70 -36.90
N GLY A 237 23.65 23.27 -35.83
CA GLY A 237 25.09 23.55 -35.67
C GLY A 237 25.90 22.45 -35.00
N GLY A 238 25.34 21.24 -34.78
CA GLY A 238 26.04 20.11 -34.18
C GLY A 238 26.17 20.13 -32.65
N GLN A 239 25.47 21.04 -31.95
CA GLN A 239 25.43 21.08 -30.48
C GLN A 239 24.35 20.14 -29.95
N LYS A 240 24.68 19.30 -28.97
CA LYS A 240 23.72 18.39 -28.34
C LYS A 240 23.12 19.00 -27.09
N TYR A 241 21.82 18.82 -26.91
CA TYR A 241 21.08 19.14 -25.69
C TYR A 241 20.15 17.98 -25.35
N SER A 242 19.85 17.81 -24.06
CA SER A 242 19.06 16.68 -23.59
C SER A 242 18.00 17.09 -22.58
N THR A 243 16.86 16.41 -22.64
CA THR A 243 15.84 16.43 -21.58
C THR A 243 15.73 15.03 -20.98
N MET A 244 15.54 14.94 -19.67
CA MET A 244 15.40 13.70 -18.91
C MET A 244 14.28 13.86 -17.91
N SER A 245 13.45 12.83 -17.74
CA SER A 245 12.42 12.80 -16.69
C SER A 245 12.61 11.71 -15.63
N SER A 246 13.46 10.70 -15.88
CA SER A 246 13.79 9.66 -14.89
C SER A 246 14.89 10.11 -13.92
N TRP A 247 14.66 11.19 -13.17
CA TRP A 247 15.62 11.71 -12.17
C TRP A 247 15.75 10.81 -10.92
N GLY A 248 14.90 9.78 -10.80
CA GLY A 248 14.74 8.99 -9.58
C GLY A 248 13.65 9.58 -8.67
N GLY A 249 13.38 8.90 -7.56
CA GLY A 249 12.41 9.36 -6.54
C GLY A 249 12.69 10.80 -6.08
N GLU A 250 11.63 11.56 -5.87
CA GLU A 250 11.70 12.98 -5.52
C GLU A 250 12.26 13.17 -4.10
N SER A 251 13.15 14.16 -3.95
CA SER A 251 13.77 14.52 -2.67
C SER A 251 12.72 14.86 -1.61
N THR A 252 12.92 14.35 -0.38
CA THR A 252 11.97 14.44 0.76
C THR A 252 11.70 15.85 1.33
N ARG A 253 11.92 16.92 0.57
CA ARG A 253 11.81 18.28 1.07
C ARG A 253 10.36 18.79 1.01
N GLY A 254 9.68 18.78 2.16
CA GLY A 254 8.40 19.48 2.38
C GLY A 254 7.69 19.01 3.65
N THR A 255 7.17 17.78 3.63
CA THR A 255 6.59 17.01 4.76
C THR A 255 6.42 15.51 4.38
N ASN A 256 7.27 15.05 3.45
CA ASN A 256 7.41 13.75 2.74
C ASN A 256 6.52 13.50 1.49
N GLN A 257 7.09 12.81 0.48
CA GLN A 257 6.53 12.44 -0.84
C GLN A 257 7.05 11.06 -1.26
N SER A 258 6.72 10.01 -0.50
CA SER A 258 7.29 8.67 -0.72
C SER A 258 6.34 7.72 -1.44
N PRO A 259 6.73 7.23 -2.61
CA PRO A 259 6.58 5.82 -2.99
C PRO A 259 7.95 5.17 -3.27
N PHE A 260 8.91 5.55 -2.41
CA PHE A 260 10.26 5.01 -2.15
C PHE A 260 11.29 5.34 -3.26
N LYS A 261 12.46 5.98 -3.09
CA LYS A 261 13.46 6.15 -2.00
C LYS A 261 13.48 7.53 -1.30
N THR A 262 14.12 7.57 -0.12
CA THR A 262 14.09 8.61 0.94
C THR A 262 15.15 9.73 0.89
N GLY A 263 15.78 9.97 -0.25
CA GLY A 263 16.91 10.90 -0.30
C GLY A 263 16.51 12.35 0.01
N THR A 264 17.27 13.04 0.88
CA THR A 264 16.93 14.41 1.30
C THR A 264 17.21 15.48 0.25
N TYR A 265 18.10 15.23 -0.71
CA TYR A 265 18.41 16.19 -1.78
C TYR A 265 18.49 15.52 -3.14
N ASN A 266 17.84 16.10 -4.16
CA ASN A 266 17.80 15.53 -5.52
C ASN A 266 19.19 15.25 -6.11
N HIS A 267 20.21 16.05 -5.78
CA HIS A 267 21.57 15.88 -6.29
C HIS A 267 22.37 14.74 -5.62
N VAL A 268 21.85 14.16 -4.52
CA VAL A 268 22.46 13.01 -3.84
C VAL A 268 21.68 11.71 -4.03
N VAL A 269 20.50 11.76 -4.68
CA VAL A 269 19.71 10.57 -4.99
C VAL A 269 20.21 9.96 -6.30
N TYR A 270 20.31 8.62 -6.32
CA TYR A 270 20.58 7.89 -7.55
C TYR A 270 19.34 7.93 -8.45
N GLY A 271 19.48 8.52 -9.64
CA GLY A 271 18.42 8.56 -10.64
C GLY A 271 18.29 7.28 -11.48
N GLY A 272 17.32 7.32 -12.40
CA GLY A 272 16.94 6.19 -13.23
C GLY A 272 15.94 5.27 -12.54
N ARG A 273 15.23 4.46 -13.33
CA ARG A 273 14.22 3.53 -12.84
C ARG A 273 14.80 2.16 -12.59
N ILE A 274 14.43 1.56 -11.47
CA ILE A 274 14.91 0.23 -11.09
C ILE A 274 14.04 -0.84 -11.73
N SER A 275 14.66 -1.89 -12.25
CA SER A 275 13.94 -3.06 -12.77
C SER A 275 14.57 -4.35 -12.31
N TYR A 276 13.73 -5.34 -12.06
CA TYR A 276 14.09 -6.69 -11.67
C TYR A 276 13.62 -7.67 -12.73
N ASP A 277 14.53 -8.47 -13.26
CA ASP A 277 14.20 -9.61 -14.11
C ASP A 277 14.53 -10.89 -13.30
N LEU A 278 13.48 -11.59 -12.89
CA LEU A 278 13.53 -12.69 -11.93
C LEU A 278 13.08 -13.97 -12.60
N LYS A 279 13.93 -15.00 -12.53
CA LYS A 279 13.61 -16.33 -13.02
C LYS A 279 13.40 -17.26 -11.84
N PHE A 280 12.29 -17.98 -11.82
CA PHE A 280 12.01 -19.01 -10.83
C PHE A 280 11.91 -20.35 -11.54
N THR A 281 12.54 -21.37 -10.95
CA THR A 281 12.58 -22.70 -11.53
C THR A 281 12.05 -23.73 -10.57
N HIS A 282 11.44 -24.79 -11.09
CA HIS A 282 10.91 -25.91 -10.30
C HIS A 282 9.80 -25.53 -9.30
N ILE A 283 8.94 -24.58 -9.65
CA ILE A 283 7.77 -24.22 -8.83
C ILE A 283 6.65 -25.25 -9.04
N ALA A 284 5.90 -25.57 -7.99
CA ALA A 284 4.79 -26.50 -8.07
C ALA A 284 3.59 -25.87 -8.83
N HIS A 285 2.78 -26.71 -9.47
CA HIS A 285 1.54 -26.27 -10.12
C HIS A 285 0.66 -25.43 -9.18
N ALA A 286 0.51 -25.88 -7.93
CA ALA A 286 -0.35 -25.27 -6.93
C ALA A 286 0.08 -23.85 -6.53
N ASP A 287 1.35 -23.47 -6.74
CA ASP A 287 1.81 -22.11 -6.43
C ASP A 287 1.62 -21.15 -7.62
N ILE A 288 1.40 -21.67 -8.83
CA ILE A 288 1.28 -20.84 -10.05
C ILE A 288 -0.15 -20.75 -10.54
N HIS A 289 -0.83 -21.89 -10.63
CA HIS A 289 -2.11 -22.02 -11.32
C HIS A 289 -3.22 -22.32 -10.31
N PRO A 290 -4.37 -21.64 -10.40
CA PRO A 290 -5.54 -22.04 -9.64
C PRO A 290 -6.03 -23.41 -10.12
N THR A 291 -6.75 -24.11 -9.25
CA THR A 291 -7.39 -25.40 -9.57
C THR A 291 -8.42 -25.25 -10.70
N ASN A 292 -9.04 -24.07 -10.83
CA ASN A 292 -10.01 -23.78 -11.87
C ASN A 292 -9.92 -22.32 -12.37
N TYR A 293 -9.98 -22.14 -13.68
CA TYR A 293 -9.98 -20.83 -14.35
C TYR A 293 -11.38 -20.25 -14.60
N GLY A 294 -12.45 -21.04 -14.38
CA GLY A 294 -13.82 -20.61 -14.64
C GLY A 294 -14.40 -19.63 -13.62
N ALA A 295 -13.79 -19.53 -12.44
CA ALA A 295 -14.19 -18.64 -11.36
C ALA A 295 -12.98 -18.33 -10.46
N VAL A 296 -13.05 -17.23 -9.72
CA VAL A 296 -12.10 -16.87 -8.66
C VAL A 296 -12.10 -17.98 -7.58
N GLN A 297 -10.92 -18.44 -7.16
CA GLN A 297 -10.69 -19.40 -6.09
C GLN A 297 -10.16 -18.68 -4.84
N TYR A 298 -11.08 -18.09 -4.08
CA TYR A 298 -10.82 -17.31 -2.87
C TYR A 298 -9.93 -17.95 -1.78
N GLY A 299 -9.72 -19.26 -1.83
CA GLY A 299 -8.93 -20.00 -0.83
C GLY A 299 -7.57 -20.47 -1.32
N GLU A 300 -7.17 -20.14 -2.55
CA GLU A 300 -5.94 -20.65 -3.17
C GLU A 300 -4.91 -19.55 -3.35
N ASP A 301 -3.75 -19.72 -2.71
CA ASP A 301 -2.69 -18.71 -2.76
C ASP A 301 -1.77 -18.98 -3.98
N THR A 302 -2.09 -18.41 -5.14
CA THR A 302 -1.37 -18.68 -6.40
C THR A 302 -0.92 -17.41 -7.11
N VAL A 303 0.22 -17.47 -7.82
CA VAL A 303 0.73 -16.33 -8.60
C VAL A 303 -0.30 -15.79 -9.60
N VAL A 304 -1.05 -16.68 -10.27
CA VAL A 304 -2.05 -16.26 -11.24
C VAL A 304 -3.21 -15.54 -10.56
N GLU A 305 -3.64 -16.01 -9.39
CA GLU A 305 -4.81 -15.48 -8.70
C GLU A 305 -4.49 -14.19 -7.96
N ASP A 306 -3.55 -14.23 -7.01
CA ASP A 306 -3.33 -13.15 -6.04
C ASP A 306 -2.53 -12.01 -6.64
N VAL A 307 -1.71 -12.31 -7.64
CA VAL A 307 -0.81 -11.34 -8.26
C VAL A 307 -1.28 -10.98 -9.66
N TRP A 308 -1.22 -11.92 -10.61
CA TRP A 308 -1.39 -11.60 -12.02
C TRP A 308 -2.81 -11.16 -12.37
N ASN A 309 -3.82 -11.80 -11.78
CA ASN A 309 -5.23 -11.47 -12.00
C ASN A 309 -5.61 -10.19 -11.26
N ILE A 310 -5.19 -9.99 -10.00
CA ILE A 310 -5.46 -8.76 -9.24
C ILE A 310 -4.83 -7.54 -9.93
N THR A 311 -3.60 -7.65 -10.46
CA THR A 311 -2.97 -6.52 -11.17
C THR A 311 -3.42 -6.36 -12.62
N HIS A 312 -4.27 -7.27 -13.12
CA HIS A 312 -4.64 -7.37 -14.54
C HIS A 312 -3.40 -7.37 -15.47
N GLY A 313 -2.41 -8.20 -15.14
CA GLY A 313 -1.10 -8.18 -15.78
C GLY A 313 -0.40 -6.84 -15.51
N ASN A 314 0.01 -6.13 -16.56
CA ASN A 314 0.73 -4.85 -16.41
C ASN A 314 -0.18 -3.62 -16.17
N HIS A 315 -1.48 -3.81 -15.95
CA HIS A 315 -2.45 -2.72 -15.96
C HIS A 315 -2.57 -1.96 -14.64
N ILE A 316 -2.46 -2.60 -13.48
CA ILE A 316 -2.54 -1.95 -12.16
C ILE A 316 -1.15 -2.03 -11.50
N PRO A 317 -0.61 -0.92 -10.95
CA PRO A 317 0.67 -0.95 -10.25
C PRO A 317 0.50 -1.51 -8.84
N PHE A 318 1.61 -1.87 -8.20
CA PHE A 318 1.62 -2.49 -6.89
C PHE A 318 2.92 -2.15 -6.15
N ILE A 319 2.95 -2.36 -4.84
CA ILE A 319 4.20 -2.25 -4.07
C ILE A 319 4.95 -3.58 -4.23
N PHE A 320 6.26 -3.50 -4.42
CA PHE A 320 7.13 -4.66 -4.60
C PHE A 320 8.39 -4.51 -3.75
N THR A 321 8.78 -5.61 -3.08
CA THR A 321 10.12 -5.75 -2.48
C THR A 321 10.81 -6.98 -3.04
N CYS A 322 12.13 -6.87 -3.26
CA CYS A 322 12.97 -8.00 -3.69
C CYS A 322 13.36 -8.93 -2.53
N ASP A 323 13.05 -8.56 -1.29
CA ASP A 323 13.32 -9.33 -0.08
C ASP A 323 12.19 -9.11 0.93
N LYS A 324 11.39 -10.15 1.17
CA LYS A 324 10.28 -10.12 2.12
C LYS A 324 10.72 -9.90 3.57
N GLU A 325 11.97 -10.21 3.89
CA GLU A 325 12.56 -10.01 5.22
C GLU A 325 13.07 -8.58 5.41
N SER A 326 12.99 -7.73 4.38
CA SER A 326 13.29 -6.31 4.51
C SER A 326 12.10 -5.58 5.11
N THR A 327 12.08 -5.48 6.44
CA THR A 327 11.05 -4.77 7.20
C THR A 327 11.64 -3.78 8.20
N GLY A 328 10.82 -2.86 8.69
CA GLY A 328 11.17 -1.88 9.71
C GLY A 328 11.76 -0.57 9.17
N ASN A 329 12.29 0.24 10.09
CA ASN A 329 12.78 1.61 9.87
C ASN A 329 13.77 1.86 8.73
N THR A 330 14.52 0.83 8.28
CA THR A 330 15.51 0.98 7.20
C THR A 330 15.10 0.31 5.89
N ALA A 331 13.90 -0.29 5.87
CA ALA A 331 13.48 -1.14 4.76
C ALA A 331 13.01 -0.35 3.54
N GLU A 332 12.64 0.92 3.70
CA GLU A 332 12.08 1.77 2.64
C GLU A 332 12.89 1.75 1.33
N GLY A 333 14.21 1.68 1.44
CA GLY A 333 15.10 1.63 0.29
C GLY A 333 15.06 0.33 -0.53
N ASP A 334 14.33 -0.70 -0.10
CA ASP A 334 14.17 -1.99 -0.77
C ASP A 334 12.80 -2.17 -1.44
N TYR A 335 11.85 -1.28 -1.11
CA TYR A 335 10.53 -1.23 -1.72
C TYR A 335 10.56 -0.34 -2.96
N ILE A 336 9.76 -0.68 -3.96
CA ILE A 336 9.47 0.16 -5.11
C ILE A 336 7.99 0.10 -5.43
N PHE A 337 7.44 1.20 -5.93
CA PHE A 337 6.12 1.20 -6.56
C PHE A 337 6.27 0.86 -8.04
N ALA A 338 5.67 -0.26 -8.46
CA ALA A 338 6.08 -0.92 -9.68
C ALA A 338 4.93 -1.49 -10.50
N ARG A 339 5.25 -1.86 -11.74
CA ARG A 339 4.38 -2.62 -12.65
C ARG A 339 5.13 -3.79 -13.24
N PHE A 340 4.38 -4.77 -13.72
CA PHE A 340 4.96 -5.78 -14.61
C PHE A 340 5.43 -5.13 -15.92
N LYS A 341 6.68 -5.41 -16.29
CA LYS A 341 7.26 -5.01 -17.58
C LYS A 341 6.69 -5.84 -18.73
N GLN A 342 6.25 -7.05 -18.43
CA GLN A 342 5.68 -8.01 -19.36
C GLN A 342 4.16 -7.96 -19.38
N ASN A 343 3.56 -8.21 -20.54
CA ASN A 343 2.10 -8.23 -20.75
C ASN A 343 1.52 -9.65 -20.84
N SER A 344 2.34 -10.67 -20.63
CA SER A 344 1.93 -12.07 -20.59
C SER A 344 2.73 -12.82 -19.53
N LEU A 345 2.06 -13.74 -18.83
CA LEU A 345 2.69 -14.68 -17.91
C LEU A 345 2.85 -16.01 -18.64
N VAL A 346 4.10 -16.45 -18.78
CA VAL A 346 4.43 -17.72 -19.45
C VAL A 346 4.99 -18.69 -18.42
N ALA A 347 4.24 -19.76 -18.15
CA ALA A 347 4.66 -20.88 -17.32
C ALA A 347 5.06 -22.06 -18.20
N ASN A 348 6.33 -22.45 -18.14
CA ASN A 348 6.86 -23.57 -18.92
C ASN A 348 6.86 -24.83 -18.06
N GLN A 349 6.08 -25.83 -18.44
CA GLN A 349 6.09 -27.11 -17.73
C GLN A 349 7.38 -27.88 -18.04
N ILE A 350 8.18 -28.17 -17.02
CA ILE A 350 9.46 -28.89 -17.16
C ILE A 350 9.36 -30.36 -16.71
N ALA A 351 8.40 -30.66 -15.84
CA ALA A 351 8.00 -32.01 -15.45
C ALA A 351 6.52 -32.00 -15.06
N SER A 352 5.92 -33.17 -14.86
CA SER A 352 4.52 -33.25 -14.41
C SER A 352 4.35 -32.49 -13.09
N GLY A 353 3.46 -31.49 -13.10
CA GLY A 353 3.19 -30.63 -11.93
C GLY A 353 4.28 -29.61 -11.56
N VAL A 354 5.31 -29.42 -12.40
CA VAL A 354 6.47 -28.55 -12.09
C VAL A 354 6.74 -27.58 -13.25
N TYR A 355 6.92 -26.30 -12.91
CA TYR A 355 6.98 -25.20 -13.88
C TYR A 355 8.13 -24.23 -13.62
N ASP A 356 8.57 -23.58 -14.70
CA ASP A 356 9.47 -22.44 -14.70
C ASP A 356 8.72 -21.18 -15.15
N ILE A 357 8.89 -20.07 -14.42
CA ILE A 357 8.31 -18.77 -14.76
C ILE A 357 9.38 -17.68 -14.75
N ASN A 358 9.16 -16.63 -15.55
CA ASN A 358 9.94 -15.41 -15.51
C ASN A 358 9.02 -14.24 -15.13
N ILE A 359 9.46 -13.43 -14.18
CA ILE A 359 8.76 -12.24 -13.71
C ILE A 359 9.69 -11.03 -13.86
N SER A 360 9.25 -10.07 -14.67
CA SER A 360 9.94 -8.79 -14.85
C SER A 360 9.11 -7.65 -14.28
N VAL A 361 9.69 -6.90 -13.33
CA VAL A 361 9.05 -5.78 -12.62
C VAL A 361 9.89 -4.52 -12.82
N THR A 362 9.24 -3.39 -13.04
CA THR A 362 9.89 -2.09 -13.25
C THR A 362 9.18 -1.01 -12.42
N GLU A 363 9.98 -0.15 -11.78
CA GLU A 363 9.54 1.04 -11.08
C GLU A 363 8.74 1.98 -12.01
N GLU A 364 7.59 2.46 -11.54
CA GLU A 364 6.67 3.25 -12.36
C GLU A 364 7.16 4.69 -12.59
N PHE A 365 7.69 5.30 -11.53
CA PHE A 365 8.04 6.72 -11.47
C PHE A 365 9.50 6.98 -11.85
#